data_AF-A0A8W8MVJ4-F1
#
_entry.id   AF-A0A8W8MVJ4-F1
#
_cell.length_a   1.000
_cell.length_b   1.000
_cell.length_c   1.000
_cell.angle_alpha   90.00
_cell.angle_beta   90.00
_cell.angle_gamma   90.00
#
_symmetry.space_group_name_H-M   'P 1'
#
loop_
_entity.id
_entity.type
_entity.pdbx_description
1 polymer ?
#
loop_
_entity_poly.entity_id
_entity_poly.type
_entity_poly.pdbx_seq_one_letter_code
_entity_poly.pdbx_strand_id
1 'polypeptide(L)'
;FRHTCTDTYTEDDGRVLLGNAIGSRDEKAIKLTELKDEITDNSQEYPFTALQCIGTLVSLILFVVDVVTDILLAMEYRDHDRVLEFALTSSVIIASFLVTGILSTIWYIQDVAGPKSRVKKILFLIAAFPFSIIIRNLVFIKHGWLSRKSRSEEKSKHYKQMMKEGRDVSLLMMFDSFVESAPQLIIQMYIAMHHPSQESLHLEILRSFTIATSLAGLSWSVTSYYRNLRISSATSGLKANSICGAVGYFLWRVFEIGPRITAIVMLLSVDSHGLYIIFGSLVHWFIMLTMAFLRHVKVYDEPIQNIMFIVFISFVQIISYMNLSHGKSRRFAIIYYTLFYVENVLMVLLFVLWTDIDKSSWIFIVTVCVASSGTLFCTLFMVMYYKLCHPKVSHKSTDVDVELKVKS
;
A
#
# COMPACT_ATOMS: atom_id res chain seq x y z
N PHE A 1 0.86 -48.97 9.04
CA PHE A 1 1.04 -49.26 7.60
C PHE A 1 0.13 -48.29 6.84
N ARG A 2 0.56 -47.06 6.59
CA ARG A 2 1.47 -46.60 5.51
C ARG A 2 0.75 -46.63 4.15
N HIS A 3 0.23 -45.48 3.73
CA HIS A 3 0.42 -44.98 2.36
C HIS A 3 0.33 -43.44 2.36
N THR A 4 1.53 -42.87 2.42
CA THR A 4 1.92 -41.55 1.93
C THR A 4 1.61 -41.42 0.44
N CYS A 5 0.87 -40.38 0.05
CA CYS A 5 1.01 -39.74 -1.27
C CYS A 5 1.56 -38.35 -1.00
N THR A 6 2.87 -38.24 -1.14
CA THR A 6 3.63 -37.00 -1.22
C THR A 6 3.31 -36.33 -2.55
N ASP A 7 2.43 -35.34 -2.54
CA ASP A 7 2.35 -34.35 -3.62
C ASP A 7 3.48 -33.35 -3.41
N THR A 8 4.61 -33.62 -4.05
CA THR A 8 5.72 -32.70 -4.21
C THR A 8 5.30 -31.56 -5.14
N TYR A 9 4.59 -30.58 -4.59
CA TYR A 9 4.75 -29.20 -5.06
C TYR A 9 6.13 -28.78 -4.60
N THR A 10 7.10 -28.86 -5.50
CA THR A 10 8.46 -28.43 -5.23
C THR A 10 8.42 -26.94 -4.91
N GLU A 11 9.04 -26.56 -3.79
CA GLU A 11 9.27 -25.18 -3.35
C GLU A 11 9.86 -24.29 -4.49
N ASP A 12 10.45 -24.90 -5.51
CA ASP A 12 11.02 -24.26 -6.69
C ASP A 12 10.00 -23.60 -7.62
N ASP A 13 8.82 -24.19 -7.83
CA ASP A 13 7.87 -23.69 -8.84
C ASP A 13 7.18 -22.39 -8.38
N GLY A 14 7.08 -22.20 -7.06
CA GLY A 14 6.66 -20.95 -6.43
C GLY A 14 7.78 -19.91 -6.31
N ARG A 15 9.05 -20.33 -6.21
CA ARG A 15 10.22 -19.44 -6.23
C ARG A 15 10.37 -18.74 -7.58
N VAL A 16 10.15 -19.46 -8.68
CA VAL A 16 10.24 -18.89 -10.05
C VAL A 16 9.20 -17.80 -10.28
N LEU A 17 7.95 -18.01 -9.85
CA LEU A 17 6.87 -17.04 -10.08
C LEU A 17 6.97 -15.79 -9.18
N LEU A 18 7.59 -15.89 -8.00
CA LEU A 18 7.84 -14.76 -7.10
C LEU A 18 9.13 -14.01 -7.46
N GLY A 19 10.17 -14.70 -7.95
CA GLY A 19 11.33 -14.07 -8.61
C GLY A 19 10.92 -13.30 -9.87
N ASN A 20 9.95 -13.84 -10.62
CA ASN A 20 9.31 -13.15 -11.75
C ASN A 20 8.39 -11.99 -11.32
N ALA A 21 7.88 -12.02 -10.09
CA ALA A 21 7.05 -10.96 -9.56
C ALA A 21 7.87 -9.69 -9.33
N ILE A 22 9.13 -9.77 -8.91
CA ILE A 22 9.97 -8.58 -8.70
C ILE A 22 11.42 -8.86 -9.11
N GLY A 23 11.66 -8.82 -10.42
CA GLY A 23 12.97 -8.42 -10.96
C GLY A 23 14.15 -9.37 -10.76
N SER A 24 13.96 -10.68 -10.54
CA SER A 24 15.07 -11.63 -10.71
C SER A 24 15.40 -11.81 -12.20
N ARG A 25 16.20 -10.89 -12.76
CA ARG A 25 16.66 -10.95 -14.15
C ARG A 25 17.89 -11.83 -14.28
N ASP A 26 17.77 -13.10 -13.89
CA ASP A 26 18.78 -14.11 -14.18
C ASP A 26 18.43 -14.83 -15.49
N GLU A 27 19.40 -15.07 -16.37
CA GLU A 27 19.16 -15.61 -17.73
C GLU A 27 18.45 -16.98 -17.70
N LYS A 28 18.63 -17.74 -16.62
CA LYS A 28 17.92 -19.00 -16.36
C LYS A 28 16.48 -18.80 -15.92
N ALA A 29 16.19 -17.79 -15.09
CA ALA A 29 14.83 -17.44 -14.70
C ALA A 29 14.06 -16.90 -15.91
N ILE A 30 14.70 -16.06 -16.75
CA ILE A 30 14.12 -15.56 -17.99
C ILE A 30 13.77 -16.72 -18.93
N LYS A 31 14.66 -17.70 -19.15
CA LYS A 31 14.37 -18.87 -20.00
C LYS A 31 13.25 -19.76 -19.45
N LEU A 32 13.20 -19.98 -18.13
CA LEU A 32 12.11 -20.74 -17.51
C LEU A 32 10.77 -19.99 -17.58
N THR A 33 10.82 -18.65 -17.55
CA THR A 33 9.66 -17.77 -17.66
C THR A 33 9.17 -17.65 -19.08
N GLU A 34 10.06 -17.57 -20.07
CA GLU A 34 9.71 -17.61 -21.49
C GLU A 34 9.05 -18.94 -21.85
N LEU A 35 9.57 -20.07 -21.34
CA LEU A 35 8.98 -21.39 -21.55
C LEU A 35 7.61 -21.56 -20.85
N LYS A 36 7.47 -21.03 -19.62
CA LYS A 36 6.21 -21.07 -18.87
C LYS A 36 5.19 -20.08 -19.43
N ASP A 37 5.64 -18.94 -19.94
CA ASP A 37 4.83 -17.97 -20.66
C ASP A 37 4.35 -18.55 -22.00
N GLU A 38 5.18 -19.24 -22.79
CA GLU A 38 4.77 -19.94 -24.02
C GLU A 38 3.66 -20.98 -23.77
N ILE A 39 3.72 -21.70 -22.64
CA ILE A 39 2.72 -22.70 -22.26
C ILE A 39 1.43 -22.04 -21.74
N THR A 40 1.51 -20.82 -21.19
CA THR A 40 0.35 -20.10 -20.60
C THR A 40 -0.32 -19.13 -21.60
N ASP A 41 0.40 -18.69 -22.65
CA ASP A 41 0.00 -17.66 -23.62
C ASP A 41 -1.24 -18.05 -24.45
N ASN A 42 -1.50 -19.35 -24.63
CA ASN A 42 -2.62 -19.83 -25.44
C ASN A 42 -4.01 -19.70 -24.77
N SER A 43 -4.13 -19.17 -23.55
CA SER A 43 -5.42 -19.19 -22.82
C SER A 43 -5.84 -17.89 -22.11
N GLN A 44 -5.05 -16.82 -22.12
CA GLN A 44 -5.35 -15.64 -21.29
C GLN A 44 -5.48 -14.33 -22.08
N GLU A 45 -6.70 -14.05 -22.56
CA GLU A 45 -7.09 -12.71 -23.00
C GLU A 45 -7.33 -11.78 -21.79
N TYR A 46 -6.34 -10.97 -21.41
CA TYR A 46 -6.54 -9.92 -20.40
C TYR A 46 -6.52 -8.52 -21.01
N PRO A 47 -7.69 -7.94 -21.36
CA PRO A 47 -7.74 -6.56 -21.81
C PRO A 47 -7.54 -5.58 -20.64
N PHE A 48 -6.81 -4.50 -20.90
CA PHE A 48 -6.80 -3.29 -20.05
C PHE A 48 -8.24 -2.88 -19.75
N THR A 49 -8.63 -2.91 -18.47
CA THR A 49 -10.02 -2.68 -18.04
C THR A 49 -10.24 -1.21 -17.71
N ALA A 50 -11.44 -0.66 -17.99
CA ALA A 50 -11.79 0.72 -17.63
C ALA A 50 -11.60 1.02 -16.14
N LEU A 51 -11.83 0.03 -15.26
CA LEU A 51 -11.60 0.14 -13.82
C LEU A 51 -10.12 0.36 -13.44
N GLN A 52 -9.17 -0.19 -14.21
CA GLN A 52 -7.75 0.07 -13.99
C GLN A 52 -7.42 1.52 -14.38
N CYS A 53 -7.92 1.97 -15.54
CA CYS A 53 -7.76 3.36 -15.98
C CYS A 53 -8.32 4.36 -14.95
N ILE A 54 -9.58 4.16 -14.51
CA ILE A 54 -10.22 5.00 -13.49
C ILE A 54 -9.41 4.96 -12.19
N GLY A 55 -8.99 3.78 -11.75
CA GLY A 55 -8.19 3.65 -10.53
C GLY A 55 -6.87 4.41 -10.61
N THR A 56 -6.18 4.37 -11.75
CA THR A 56 -4.95 5.14 -11.98
C THR A 56 -5.23 6.64 -12.00
N LEU A 57 -6.33 7.10 -12.60
CA LEU A 57 -6.71 8.52 -12.58
C LEU A 57 -7.03 9.00 -11.16
N VAL A 58 -7.77 8.22 -10.38
CA VAL A 58 -8.03 8.52 -8.96
C VAL A 58 -6.71 8.60 -8.18
N SER A 59 -5.79 7.65 -8.42
CA SER A 59 -4.46 7.65 -7.80
C SER A 59 -3.69 8.94 -8.10
N LEU A 60 -3.70 9.37 -9.36
CA LEU A 60 -3.01 10.58 -9.80
C LEU A 60 -3.64 11.84 -9.21
N ILE A 61 -4.97 11.94 -9.19
CA ILE A 61 -5.69 13.08 -8.62
C ILE A 61 -5.42 13.17 -7.13
N LEU A 62 -5.51 12.07 -6.38
CA LEU A 62 -5.24 12.06 -4.94
C LEU A 62 -3.80 12.49 -4.64
N PHE A 63 -2.81 12.00 -5.41
CA PHE A 63 -1.42 12.42 -5.26
C PHE A 63 -1.22 13.92 -5.50
N VAL A 64 -1.79 14.47 -6.59
CA VAL A 64 -1.65 15.91 -6.90
C VAL A 64 -2.35 16.76 -5.84
N VAL A 65 -3.53 16.35 -5.39
CA VAL A 65 -4.26 17.06 -4.33
C VAL A 65 -3.46 17.07 -3.04
N ASP A 66 -2.93 15.92 -2.59
CA ASP A 66 -2.14 15.78 -1.36
C ASP A 66 -0.95 16.75 -1.36
N VAL A 67 -0.12 16.71 -2.42
CA VAL A 67 1.05 17.60 -2.58
C VAL A 67 0.65 19.07 -2.55
N VAL A 68 -0.41 19.45 -3.26
CA VAL A 68 -0.87 20.85 -3.30
C VAL A 68 -1.37 21.28 -1.92
N THR A 69 -2.18 20.45 -1.27
CA THR A 69 -2.74 20.78 0.05
C THR A 69 -1.68 20.87 1.13
N ASP A 70 -0.65 20.03 1.08
CA ASP A 70 0.45 20.06 2.05
C ASP A 70 1.36 21.28 1.86
N ILE A 71 1.62 21.69 0.61
CA ILE A 71 2.34 22.94 0.31
C ILE A 71 1.54 24.15 0.80
N LEU A 72 0.24 24.21 0.51
CA LEU A 72 -0.63 25.30 0.95
C LEU A 72 -0.66 25.39 2.48
N LEU A 73 -0.73 24.25 3.16
CA LEU A 73 -0.73 24.21 4.61
C LEU A 73 0.61 24.66 5.21
N ALA A 74 1.73 24.28 4.59
CA ALA A 74 3.05 24.76 4.99
C ALA A 74 3.16 26.28 4.84
N MET A 75 2.66 26.84 3.75
CA MET A 75 2.63 28.30 3.55
C MET A 75 1.78 28.99 4.62
N GLU A 76 0.60 28.45 4.92
CA GLU A 76 -0.27 29.02 5.95
C GLU A 76 0.37 28.98 7.34
N TYR A 77 1.11 27.91 7.67
CA TYR A 77 1.88 27.83 8.92
C TYR A 77 2.99 28.87 9.00
N ARG A 78 3.68 29.13 7.88
CA ARG A 78 4.69 30.18 7.80
C ARG A 78 4.07 31.57 8.00
N ASP A 79 2.91 31.82 7.39
CA ASP A 79 2.23 33.12 7.46
C ASP A 79 1.67 33.41 8.87
N HIS A 80 1.43 32.36 9.68
CA HIS A 80 1.01 32.46 11.09
C HIS A 80 2.17 32.31 12.09
N ASP A 81 3.43 32.50 11.67
CA ASP A 81 4.64 32.41 12.50
C ASP A 81 4.84 31.05 13.23
N ARG A 82 4.23 29.98 12.70
CA ARG A 82 4.34 28.61 13.22
C ARG A 82 5.50 27.86 12.58
N VAL A 83 6.69 28.25 13.01
CA VAL A 83 7.96 27.77 12.44
C VAL A 83 8.17 26.28 12.62
N LEU A 84 7.75 25.70 13.76
CA LEU A 84 7.93 24.28 14.05
C LEU A 84 7.03 23.42 13.15
N GLU A 85 5.77 23.76 13.02
CA GLU A 85 4.77 23.07 12.20
C GLU A 85 5.11 23.19 10.72
N PHE A 86 5.58 24.36 10.28
CA PHE A 86 6.13 24.57 8.95
C PHE A 86 7.35 23.67 8.69
N ALA A 87 8.30 23.62 9.63
CA ALA A 87 9.51 22.81 9.49
C ALA A 87 9.19 21.31 9.46
N LEU A 88 8.29 20.84 10.34
CA LEU A 88 7.85 19.44 10.36
C LEU A 88 7.16 19.06 9.05
N THR A 89 6.16 19.83 8.63
CA THR A 89 5.43 19.60 7.37
C THR A 89 6.38 19.57 6.17
N SER A 90 7.26 20.58 6.06
CA SER A 90 8.23 20.67 4.96
C SER A 90 9.23 19.52 4.98
N SER A 91 9.67 19.08 6.16
CA SER A 91 10.64 17.98 6.29
C SER A 91 10.07 16.65 5.78
N VAL A 92 8.79 16.41 6.05
CA VAL A 92 8.05 15.20 5.68
C VAL A 92 7.84 15.17 4.15
N ILE A 93 7.43 16.29 3.54
CA ILE A 93 7.32 16.44 2.07
C ILE A 93 8.68 16.18 1.39
N ILE A 94 9.75 16.81 1.89
CA ILE A 94 11.10 16.64 1.32
C ILE A 94 11.57 15.18 1.45
N ALA A 95 11.37 14.56 2.62
CA ALA A 95 11.74 13.17 2.85
C ALA A 95 11.02 12.22 1.88
N SER A 96 9.74 12.46 1.63
CA SER A 96 8.93 11.69 0.68
C SER A 96 9.46 11.79 -0.74
N PHE A 97 9.70 13.01 -1.24
CA PHE A 97 10.28 13.20 -2.57
C PHE A 97 11.66 12.55 -2.69
N LEU A 98 12.48 12.59 -1.64
CA LEU A 98 13.77 11.91 -1.62
C LEU A 98 13.62 10.39 -1.74
N VAL A 99 12.79 9.77 -0.91
CA VAL A 99 12.58 8.32 -0.91
C VAL A 99 12.01 7.85 -2.26
N THR A 100 10.94 8.51 -2.74
CA THR A 100 10.27 8.11 -3.99
C THR A 100 11.14 8.38 -5.21
N GLY A 101 11.83 9.53 -5.25
CA GLY A 101 12.73 9.86 -6.33
C GLY A 101 13.92 8.90 -6.43
N ILE A 102 14.51 8.49 -5.30
CA ILE A 102 15.62 7.51 -5.26
C ILE A 102 15.13 6.14 -5.75
N LEU A 103 14.03 5.61 -5.20
CA LEU A 103 13.50 4.30 -5.59
C LEU A 103 13.10 4.26 -7.08
N SER A 104 12.41 5.31 -7.54
CA SER A 104 12.02 5.43 -8.94
C SER A 104 13.23 5.47 -9.87
N THR A 105 14.32 6.14 -9.44
CA THR A 105 15.58 6.21 -10.17
C THR A 105 16.27 4.85 -10.27
N ILE A 106 16.34 4.11 -9.16
CA ILE A 106 16.93 2.76 -9.13
C ILE A 106 16.20 1.85 -10.12
N TRP A 107 14.88 1.82 -10.08
CA TRP A 107 14.09 0.97 -10.98
C TRP A 107 14.20 1.40 -12.44
N TYR A 108 14.26 2.70 -12.71
CA TYR A 108 14.43 3.18 -14.09
C TYR A 108 15.82 2.83 -14.66
N ILE A 109 16.88 2.95 -13.86
CA ILE A 109 18.23 2.54 -14.27
C ILE A 109 18.28 1.04 -14.56
N GLN A 110 17.62 0.24 -13.72
CA GLN A 110 17.48 -1.20 -13.95
C GLN A 110 16.71 -1.51 -15.25
N ASP A 111 15.76 -0.66 -15.65
CA ASP A 111 14.96 -0.87 -16.87
C ASP A 111 15.64 -0.42 -18.16
N VAL A 112 16.55 0.55 -18.10
CA VAL A 112 17.30 1.03 -19.27
C VAL A 112 18.58 0.20 -19.47
N ALA A 113 18.43 -1.02 -19.98
CA ALA A 113 19.52 -1.82 -20.52
C ALA A 113 19.99 -1.25 -21.87
N GLY A 114 20.76 -0.15 -21.86
CA GLY A 114 21.30 0.46 -23.09
C GLY A 114 22.34 1.58 -22.86
N PRO A 115 23.51 1.60 -23.54
CA PRO A 115 24.57 2.58 -23.25
C PRO A 115 24.36 4.00 -23.83
N LYS A 116 23.53 4.19 -24.87
CA LYS A 116 23.65 5.37 -25.76
C LYS A 116 22.93 6.65 -25.32
N SER A 117 22.22 6.68 -24.18
CA SER A 117 21.54 7.91 -23.72
C SER A 117 21.47 8.04 -22.19
N ARG A 118 22.39 7.38 -21.46
CA ARG A 118 22.28 7.18 -20.02
C ARG A 118 22.34 8.50 -19.23
N VAL A 119 23.23 9.42 -19.59
CA VAL A 119 23.44 10.69 -18.88
C VAL A 119 22.26 11.66 -19.04
N LYS A 120 21.78 11.89 -20.27
CA LYS A 120 20.61 12.76 -20.51
C LYS A 120 19.33 12.22 -19.88
N LYS A 121 19.17 10.89 -19.85
CA LYS A 121 18.03 10.23 -19.18
C LYS A 121 18.12 10.31 -17.65
N ILE A 122 19.32 10.16 -17.07
CA ILE A 122 19.53 10.32 -15.62
C ILE A 122 19.31 11.78 -15.22
N LEU A 123 19.83 12.74 -15.97
CA LEU A 123 19.66 14.17 -15.69
C LEU A 123 18.18 14.59 -15.79
N PHE A 124 17.45 14.10 -16.80
CA PHE A 124 16.01 14.30 -16.90
C PHE A 124 15.26 13.65 -15.73
N LEU A 125 15.71 12.51 -15.25
CA LEU A 125 15.09 11.80 -14.13
C LEU A 125 15.35 12.49 -12.78
N ILE A 126 16.53 13.09 -12.61
CA ILE A 126 16.83 13.96 -11.46
C ILE A 126 16.01 15.25 -11.52
N ALA A 127 15.83 15.83 -12.71
CA ALA A 127 14.96 17.00 -12.89
C ALA A 127 13.46 16.67 -12.68
N ALA A 128 13.06 15.43 -12.99
CA ALA A 128 11.70 14.93 -12.80
C ALA A 128 11.49 14.15 -11.49
N PHE A 129 12.47 14.24 -10.59
CA PHE A 129 12.54 13.49 -9.34
C PHE A 129 11.28 13.60 -8.46
N PRO A 130 10.71 14.81 -8.20
CA PRO A 130 9.46 14.93 -7.44
C PRO A 130 8.22 14.49 -8.24
N PHE A 131 8.29 14.45 -9.57
CA PHE A 131 7.18 14.06 -10.44
C PHE A 131 7.27 12.61 -10.92
N SER A 132 8.11 11.81 -10.28
CA SER A 132 8.42 10.45 -10.72
C SER A 132 7.19 9.52 -10.70
N ILE A 133 6.29 9.70 -9.72
CA ILE A 133 4.99 9.01 -9.62
C ILE A 133 4.10 9.39 -10.82
N ILE A 134 4.02 10.67 -11.18
CA ILE A 134 3.20 11.15 -12.30
C ILE A 134 3.69 10.52 -13.61
N ILE A 135 5.00 10.56 -13.86
CA ILE A 135 5.59 10.03 -15.08
C ILE A 135 5.29 8.53 -15.23
N ARG A 136 5.47 7.74 -14.16
CA ARG A 136 5.22 6.30 -14.21
C ARG A 136 3.72 5.99 -14.40
N ASN A 137 2.82 6.77 -13.80
CA ASN A 137 1.37 6.66 -14.07
C ASN A 137 1.03 6.94 -15.55
N LEU A 138 1.67 7.94 -16.17
CA LEU A 138 1.48 8.22 -17.60
C LEU A 138 2.04 7.10 -18.49
N VAL A 139 3.18 6.51 -18.13
CA VAL A 139 3.76 5.35 -18.83
C VAL A 139 2.85 4.13 -18.72
N PHE A 140 2.28 3.88 -17.54
CA PHE A 140 1.26 2.84 -17.34
C PHE A 140 0.06 3.02 -18.27
N ILE A 141 -0.53 4.23 -18.32
CA ILE A 141 -1.68 4.53 -19.19
C ILE A 141 -1.31 4.36 -20.66
N LYS A 142 -0.13 4.84 -21.07
CA LYS A 142 0.37 4.70 -22.44
C LYS A 142 0.46 3.22 -22.85
N HIS A 143 1.05 2.37 -22.01
CA HIS A 143 1.15 0.95 -22.30
C HIS A 143 -0.20 0.23 -22.24
N GLY A 144 -1.11 0.64 -21.37
CA GLY A 144 -2.49 0.17 -21.37
C GLY A 144 -3.25 0.51 -22.66
N TRP A 145 -3.04 1.72 -23.19
CA TRP A 145 -3.63 2.14 -24.48
C TRP A 145 -3.00 1.41 -25.67
N LEU A 146 -1.67 1.30 -25.70
CA LEU A 146 -0.95 0.58 -26.75
C LEU A 146 -1.33 -0.91 -26.77
N SER A 147 -1.48 -1.55 -25.61
CA SER A 147 -1.94 -2.94 -25.51
C SER A 147 -3.32 -3.15 -26.13
N ARG A 148 -4.22 -2.15 -26.06
CA ARG A 148 -5.54 -2.22 -26.74
C ARG A 148 -5.44 -2.07 -28.27
N LYS A 149 -4.43 -1.37 -28.78
CA LYS A 149 -4.28 -1.04 -30.21
C LYS A 149 -3.39 -2.03 -30.97
N SER A 150 -2.45 -2.69 -30.28
CA SER A 150 -1.45 -3.58 -30.86
C SER A 150 -1.99 -4.97 -31.23
N ARG A 151 -1.31 -5.63 -32.17
CA ARG A 151 -1.57 -7.03 -32.58
C ARG A 151 -1.00 -8.03 -31.56
N SER A 152 -1.38 -9.31 -31.67
CA SER A 152 -1.14 -10.41 -30.70
C SER A 152 0.18 -10.34 -29.90
N GLU A 153 1.35 -10.42 -30.55
CA GLU A 153 2.65 -10.47 -29.86
C GLU A 153 3.01 -9.14 -29.17
N GLU A 154 2.81 -8.01 -29.84
CA GLU A 154 3.07 -6.67 -29.25
C GLU A 154 2.09 -6.34 -28.11
N LYS A 155 0.86 -6.85 -28.19
CA LYS A 155 -0.17 -6.70 -27.15
C LYS A 155 0.26 -7.37 -25.85
N SER A 156 0.78 -8.60 -25.91
CA SER A 156 1.31 -9.33 -24.75
C SER A 156 2.47 -8.57 -24.11
N LYS A 157 3.42 -8.09 -24.92
CA LYS A 157 4.56 -7.29 -24.45
C LYS A 157 4.12 -5.99 -23.74
N HIS A 158 3.20 -5.23 -24.34
CA HIS A 158 2.69 -4.00 -23.73
C HIS A 158 1.87 -4.26 -22.46
N TYR A 159 1.15 -5.38 -22.40
CA TYR A 159 0.41 -5.78 -21.21
C TYR A 159 1.35 -6.13 -20.04
N LYS A 160 2.39 -6.95 -20.30
CA LYS A 160 3.40 -7.29 -19.29
C LYS A 160 4.10 -6.04 -18.75
N GLN A 161 4.47 -5.11 -19.63
CA GLN A 161 5.05 -3.82 -19.22
C GLN A 161 4.07 -3.00 -18.39
N MET A 162 2.80 -2.90 -18.80
CA MET A 162 1.78 -2.19 -18.03
C MET A 162 1.62 -2.78 -16.62
N MET A 163 1.54 -4.11 -16.48
CA MET A 163 1.41 -4.75 -15.16
C MET A 163 2.62 -4.49 -14.28
N LYS A 164 3.83 -4.52 -14.86
CA LYS A 164 5.05 -4.16 -14.14
C LYS A 164 5.00 -2.72 -13.63
N GLU A 165 4.75 -1.76 -14.51
CA GLU A 165 4.67 -0.33 -14.13
C GLU A 165 3.56 -0.08 -13.11
N GLY A 166 2.43 -0.78 -13.22
CA GLY A 166 1.32 -0.66 -12.28
C GLY A 166 1.70 -1.09 -10.86
N ARG A 167 2.47 -2.19 -10.73
CA ARG A 167 3.02 -2.62 -9.44
C ARG A 167 4.00 -1.60 -8.90
N ASP A 168 4.98 -1.18 -9.70
CA ASP A 168 6.03 -0.26 -9.28
C ASP A 168 5.44 1.08 -8.84
N VAL A 169 4.50 1.64 -9.61
CA VAL A 169 3.75 2.85 -9.24
C VAL A 169 3.02 2.67 -7.92
N SER A 170 2.26 1.58 -7.77
CA SER A 170 1.46 1.36 -6.57
C SER A 170 2.33 1.19 -5.32
N LEU A 171 3.51 0.58 -5.48
CA LEU A 171 4.49 0.46 -4.42
C LEU A 171 5.11 1.82 -4.09
N LEU A 172 5.48 2.60 -5.11
CA LEU A 172 6.04 3.94 -4.92
C LEU A 172 5.09 4.87 -4.18
N MET A 173 3.81 4.85 -4.56
CA MET A 173 2.74 5.58 -3.87
C MET A 173 2.56 5.12 -2.42
N MET A 174 2.76 3.83 -2.14
CA MET A 174 2.71 3.36 -0.76
C MET A 174 3.92 3.87 0.04
N PHE A 175 5.12 3.89 -0.53
CA PHE A 175 6.27 4.54 0.12
C PHE A 175 6.00 6.02 0.42
N ASP A 176 5.56 6.75 -0.60
CA ASP A 176 5.15 8.15 -0.54
C ASP A 176 4.17 8.40 0.62
N SER A 177 3.01 7.72 0.61
CA SER A 177 1.97 7.97 1.62
C SER A 177 2.40 7.64 3.05
N PHE A 178 3.24 6.63 3.27
CA PHE A 178 3.67 6.27 4.63
C PHE A 178 4.84 7.13 5.14
N VAL A 179 5.66 7.67 4.23
CA VAL A 179 6.72 8.62 4.57
C VAL A 179 6.16 10.03 4.73
N GLU A 180 5.14 10.39 3.94
CA GLU A 180 4.52 11.72 3.90
C GLU A 180 3.18 11.78 4.62
N SER A 181 2.14 11.23 3.99
CA SER A 181 0.75 11.44 4.39
C SER A 181 0.45 10.90 5.79
N ALA A 182 1.08 9.80 6.23
CA ALA A 182 0.84 9.23 7.57
C ALA A 182 1.38 10.13 8.71
N PRO A 183 2.67 10.52 8.75
CA PRO A 183 3.15 11.53 9.70
C PRO A 183 2.41 12.85 9.61
N GLN A 184 2.12 13.31 8.39
CA GLN A 184 1.42 14.56 8.15
C GLN A 184 0.00 14.54 8.73
N LEU A 185 -0.73 13.42 8.57
CA LEU A 185 -2.05 13.23 9.15
C LEU A 185 -2.02 13.23 10.69
N ILE A 186 -0.96 12.66 11.31
CA ILE A 186 -0.73 12.72 12.76
C ILE A 186 -0.53 14.18 13.20
N ILE A 187 0.35 14.92 12.52
CA ILE A 187 0.64 16.33 12.84
C ILE A 187 -0.62 17.20 12.71
N GLN A 188 -1.35 17.07 11.60
CA GLN A 188 -2.56 17.86 11.34
C GLN A 188 -3.67 17.58 12.35
N MET A 189 -3.92 16.30 12.66
CA MET A 189 -4.90 15.93 13.68
C MET A 189 -4.49 16.44 15.07
N TYR A 190 -3.19 16.37 15.42
CA TYR A 190 -2.68 16.88 16.70
C TYR A 190 -2.90 18.39 16.85
N ILE A 191 -2.56 19.17 15.81
CA ILE A 191 -2.76 20.62 15.80
C ILE A 191 -4.26 20.95 15.88
N ALA A 192 -5.11 20.23 15.13
CA ALA A 192 -6.56 20.42 15.18
C ALA A 192 -7.15 20.20 16.59
N MET A 193 -6.57 19.27 17.36
CA MET A 193 -7.02 19.02 18.73
C MET A 193 -6.59 20.10 19.73
N HIS A 194 -5.40 20.68 19.58
CA HIS A 194 -4.81 21.59 20.58
C HIS A 194 -4.97 23.08 20.27
N HIS A 195 -5.16 23.45 19.00
CA HIS A 195 -5.26 24.85 18.57
C HIS A 195 -6.59 25.18 17.85
N PRO A 196 -7.77 24.84 18.40
CA PRO A 196 -9.06 25.01 17.70
C PRO A 196 -9.63 26.43 17.72
N SER A 197 -9.14 27.34 18.56
CA SER A 197 -9.88 28.56 18.93
C SER A 197 -9.24 29.89 18.47
N GLN A 198 -8.18 29.85 17.67
CA GLN A 198 -7.45 31.06 17.24
C GLN A 198 -7.17 31.12 15.73
N GLU A 199 -7.80 30.27 14.92
CA GLU A 199 -7.48 30.16 13.50
C GLU A 199 -8.51 30.81 12.59
N SER A 200 -8.06 31.26 11.41
CA SER A 200 -8.96 31.74 10.38
C SER A 200 -9.83 30.59 9.86
N LEU A 201 -11.10 30.87 9.54
CA LEU A 201 -12.02 29.87 8.99
C LEU A 201 -11.48 29.20 7.72
N HIS A 202 -10.66 29.92 6.94
CA HIS A 202 -9.98 29.37 5.76
C HIS A 202 -9.01 28.24 6.12
N LEU A 203 -8.19 28.45 7.15
CA LEU A 203 -7.19 27.48 7.61
C LEU A 203 -7.84 26.23 8.23
N GLU A 204 -8.94 26.38 8.96
CA GLU A 204 -9.72 25.24 9.49
C GLU A 204 -10.30 24.37 8.37
N ILE A 205 -10.88 25.00 7.34
CA ILE A 205 -11.41 24.29 6.16
C ILE A 205 -10.28 23.59 5.40
N LEU A 206 -9.16 24.30 5.16
CA LEU A 206 -8.00 23.74 4.48
C LEU A 206 -7.48 22.52 5.24
N ARG A 207 -7.27 22.63 6.56
CA ARG A 207 -6.79 21.50 7.38
C ARG A 207 -7.76 20.33 7.35
N SER A 208 -9.05 20.57 7.49
CA SER A 208 -10.06 19.51 7.46
C SER A 208 -10.07 18.79 6.11
N PHE A 209 -9.91 19.55 5.03
CA PHE A 209 -9.78 19.01 3.68
C PHE A 209 -8.50 18.18 3.55
N THR A 210 -7.34 18.68 4.00
CA THR A 210 -6.07 17.95 3.95
C THR A 210 -6.12 16.65 4.76
N ILE A 211 -6.65 16.68 5.99
CA ILE A 211 -6.85 15.48 6.82
C ILE A 211 -7.66 14.42 6.06
N ALA A 212 -8.74 14.84 5.39
CA ALA A 212 -9.60 13.94 4.63
C ALA A 212 -8.90 13.39 3.38
N THR A 213 -8.20 14.24 2.63
CA THR A 213 -7.50 13.84 1.39
C THR A 213 -6.29 12.96 1.68
N SER A 214 -5.52 13.25 2.73
CA SER A 214 -4.36 12.43 3.12
C SER A 214 -4.80 11.06 3.65
N LEU A 215 -5.90 10.98 4.44
CA LEU A 215 -6.46 9.69 4.85
C LEU A 215 -6.97 8.87 3.66
N ALA A 216 -7.63 9.53 2.70
CA ALA A 216 -8.09 8.90 1.48
C ALA A 216 -6.92 8.43 0.60
N GLY A 217 -5.90 9.27 0.42
CA GLY A 217 -4.67 8.96 -0.32
C GLY A 217 -3.92 7.77 0.26
N LEU A 218 -3.68 7.78 1.57
CA LEU A 218 -3.02 6.68 2.30
C LEU A 218 -3.81 5.37 2.22
N SER A 219 -5.14 5.42 2.35
CA SER A 219 -5.99 4.23 2.21
C SER A 219 -6.03 3.72 0.77
N TRP A 220 -5.99 4.63 -0.19
CA TRP A 220 -6.00 4.32 -1.61
C TRP A 220 -4.67 3.74 -2.08
N SER A 221 -3.53 4.21 -1.58
CA SER A 221 -2.20 3.68 -1.95
C SER A 221 -2.06 2.21 -1.52
N VAL A 222 -2.48 1.86 -0.31
CA VAL A 222 -2.54 0.47 0.17
C VAL A 222 -3.49 -0.38 -0.68
N THR A 223 -4.66 0.16 -1.01
CA THR A 223 -5.66 -0.53 -1.84
C THR A 223 -5.13 -0.78 -3.25
N SER A 224 -4.50 0.22 -3.85
CA SER A 224 -3.88 0.15 -5.17
C SER A 224 -2.77 -0.88 -5.19
N TYR A 225 -1.89 -0.88 -4.18
CA TYR A 225 -0.81 -1.86 -4.06
C TYR A 225 -1.36 -3.29 -3.95
N TYR A 226 -2.30 -3.52 -3.02
CA TYR A 226 -2.90 -4.84 -2.85
C TYR A 226 -3.58 -5.35 -4.13
N ARG A 227 -4.30 -4.48 -4.84
CA ARG A 227 -4.95 -4.84 -6.10
C ARG A 227 -3.95 -5.15 -7.20
N ASN A 228 -2.92 -4.32 -7.39
CA ASN A 228 -1.89 -4.57 -8.41
C ASN A 228 -1.09 -5.83 -8.12
N LEU A 229 -0.77 -6.09 -6.84
CA LEU A 229 -0.13 -7.34 -6.41
C LEU A 229 -1.03 -8.56 -6.69
N ARG A 230 -2.33 -8.46 -6.41
CA ARG A 230 -3.28 -9.54 -6.66
C ARG A 230 -3.47 -9.82 -8.15
N ILE A 231 -3.64 -8.77 -8.96
CA ILE A 231 -3.79 -8.90 -10.40
C ILE A 231 -2.53 -9.53 -11.00
N SER A 232 -1.36 -9.17 -10.49
CA SER A 232 -0.09 -9.72 -10.97
C SER A 232 0.22 -11.14 -10.48
N SER A 233 -0.28 -11.56 -9.31
CA SER A 233 -0.03 -12.89 -8.74
C SER A 233 -1.06 -13.93 -9.15
N ALA A 234 -2.20 -13.51 -9.70
CA ALA A 234 -3.33 -14.39 -9.98
C ALA A 234 -3.28 -15.02 -11.39
N THR A 235 -2.92 -16.30 -11.43
CA THR A 235 -3.45 -17.31 -12.37
C THR A 235 -4.97 -17.55 -12.18
N SER A 236 -5.59 -16.96 -11.15
CA SER A 236 -7.02 -17.15 -10.82
C SER A 236 -7.92 -16.08 -11.43
N GLY A 237 -8.78 -16.50 -12.36
CA GLY A 237 -9.53 -15.66 -13.28
C GLY A 237 -10.56 -14.67 -12.71
N LEU A 238 -10.85 -13.69 -13.57
CA LEU A 238 -12.01 -12.80 -13.73
C LEU A 238 -12.62 -12.04 -12.53
N LYS A 239 -12.46 -12.45 -11.26
CA LYS A 239 -13.15 -11.82 -10.11
C LYS A 239 -12.27 -10.91 -9.24
N ALA A 240 -10.98 -10.76 -9.55
CA ALA A 240 -10.10 -9.84 -8.83
C ALA A 240 -10.40 -8.34 -9.13
N ASN A 241 -11.14 -8.05 -10.20
CA ASN A 241 -11.37 -6.70 -10.70
C ASN A 241 -12.82 -6.21 -10.53
N SER A 242 -13.51 -6.61 -9.45
CA SER A 242 -14.84 -6.08 -9.13
C SER A 242 -14.75 -4.71 -8.49
N ILE A 243 -15.56 -3.75 -8.96
CA ILE A 243 -15.71 -2.40 -8.36
C ILE A 243 -16.09 -2.51 -6.89
N CYS A 244 -17.02 -3.42 -6.56
CA CYS A 244 -17.46 -3.67 -5.19
C CYS A 244 -16.28 -4.14 -4.31
N GLY A 245 -15.39 -4.98 -4.84
CA GLY A 245 -14.18 -5.39 -4.12
C GLY A 245 -13.17 -4.26 -3.93
N ALA A 246 -13.03 -3.36 -4.91
CA ALA A 246 -12.16 -2.19 -4.79
C ALA A 246 -12.67 -1.21 -3.73
N VAL A 247 -13.96 -0.86 -3.77
CA VAL A 247 -14.60 0.04 -2.80
C VAL A 247 -14.64 -0.57 -1.41
N GLY A 248 -14.99 -1.86 -1.29
CA GLY A 248 -15.03 -2.54 0.01
C GLY A 248 -13.65 -2.63 0.67
N TYR A 249 -12.59 -2.92 -0.10
CA TYR A 249 -11.23 -2.94 0.43
C TYR A 249 -10.76 -1.53 0.81
N PHE A 250 -11.06 -0.51 0.00
CA PHE A 250 -10.76 0.88 0.31
C PHE A 250 -11.41 1.34 1.63
N LEU A 251 -12.71 1.08 1.79
CA LEU A 251 -13.43 1.43 3.04
C LEU A 251 -12.84 0.69 4.24
N TRP A 252 -12.51 -0.59 4.09
CA TRP A 252 -11.80 -1.33 5.14
C TRP A 252 -10.48 -0.64 5.50
N ARG A 253 -9.68 -0.19 4.53
CA ARG A 253 -8.43 0.55 4.80
C ARG A 253 -8.69 1.88 5.52
N VAL A 254 -9.68 2.68 5.11
CA VAL A 254 -10.02 3.96 5.75
C VAL A 254 -10.36 3.76 7.23
N PHE A 255 -11.19 2.76 7.53
CA PHE A 255 -11.58 2.47 8.92
C PHE A 255 -10.54 1.67 9.71
N GLU A 256 -9.53 1.10 9.07
CA GLU A 256 -8.36 0.54 9.78
C GLU A 256 -7.38 1.65 10.16
N ILE A 257 -7.01 2.49 9.18
CA ILE A 257 -5.95 3.50 9.30
C ILE A 257 -6.42 4.72 10.11
N GLY A 258 -7.62 5.24 9.82
CA GLY A 258 -8.13 6.46 10.45
C GLY A 258 -8.18 6.34 11.99
N PRO A 259 -8.89 5.35 12.55
CA PRO A 259 -8.99 5.16 14.00
C PRO A 259 -7.66 4.87 14.67
N ARG A 260 -6.74 4.18 13.98
CA ARG A 260 -5.37 3.95 14.47
C ARG A 260 -4.61 5.26 14.61
N ILE A 261 -4.66 6.12 13.58
CA ILE A 261 -4.00 7.43 13.62
C ILE A 261 -4.64 8.33 14.68
N THR A 262 -5.98 8.33 14.78
CA THR A 262 -6.69 9.05 15.84
C THR A 262 -6.25 8.57 17.24
N ALA A 263 -6.12 7.25 17.45
CA ALA A 263 -5.65 6.70 18.72
C ALA A 263 -4.18 7.07 19.03
N ILE A 264 -3.31 7.11 18.02
CA ILE A 264 -1.92 7.58 18.17
C ILE A 264 -1.91 9.05 18.58
N VAL A 265 -2.70 9.90 17.93
CA VAL A 265 -2.78 11.34 18.26
C VAL A 265 -3.36 11.56 19.66
N MET A 266 -4.35 10.77 20.06
CA MET A 266 -4.85 10.78 21.44
C MET A 266 -3.74 10.47 22.44
N LEU A 267 -2.96 9.42 22.23
CA LEU A 267 -1.84 9.09 23.12
C LEU A 267 -0.80 10.22 23.12
N LEU A 268 -0.54 10.83 21.96
CA LEU A 268 0.42 11.94 21.81
C LEU A 268 -0.01 13.17 22.62
N SER A 269 -1.32 13.36 22.77
CA SER A 269 -1.91 14.46 23.53
C SER A 269 -1.69 14.33 25.04
N VAL A 270 -1.42 13.12 25.54
CA VAL A 270 -1.15 12.85 26.97
C VAL A 270 0.36 12.74 27.24
N ASP A 271 1.10 12.22 26.27
CA ASP A 271 2.52 11.95 26.41
C ASP A 271 3.37 13.19 26.10
N SER A 272 3.74 13.94 27.15
CA SER A 272 4.50 15.20 27.03
C SER A 272 5.83 15.08 26.27
N HIS A 273 6.43 13.88 26.20
CA HIS A 273 7.71 13.65 25.53
C HIS A 273 7.63 12.68 24.34
N GLY A 274 6.45 12.13 24.04
CA GLY A 274 6.27 11.13 22.98
C GLY A 274 6.96 9.78 23.23
N LEU A 275 7.43 9.52 24.45
CA LEU A 275 8.20 8.31 24.80
C LEU A 275 7.36 7.04 24.70
N TYR A 276 6.09 7.07 25.13
CA TYR A 276 5.19 5.92 25.04
C TYR A 276 4.88 5.56 23.59
N ILE A 277 4.70 6.55 22.73
CA ILE A 277 4.46 6.32 21.30
C ILE A 277 5.71 5.74 20.65
N ILE A 278 6.89 6.32 20.91
CA ILE A 278 8.14 5.82 20.35
C ILE A 278 8.38 4.38 20.81
N PHE A 279 8.27 4.13 22.12
CA PHE A 279 8.46 2.78 22.68
C PHE A 279 7.44 1.79 22.11
N GLY A 280 6.15 2.13 22.12
CA GLY A 280 5.08 1.27 21.60
C GLY A 280 5.24 0.98 20.11
N SER A 281 5.58 2.00 19.31
CA SER A 281 5.81 1.86 17.87
C SER A 281 7.03 0.99 17.58
N LEU A 282 8.12 1.15 18.34
CA LEU A 282 9.30 0.30 18.22
C LEU A 282 8.99 -1.15 18.58
N VAL A 283 8.29 -1.40 19.69
CA VAL A 283 7.88 -2.76 20.09
C VAL A 283 7.02 -3.40 19.01
N HIS A 284 5.98 -2.70 18.53
CA HIS A 284 5.13 -3.18 17.45
C HIS A 284 5.94 -3.50 16.19
N TRP A 285 6.82 -2.58 15.79
CA TRP A 285 7.68 -2.74 14.62
C TRP A 285 8.59 -3.96 14.75
N PHE A 286 9.25 -4.17 15.89
CA PHE A 286 10.09 -5.35 16.15
C PHE A 286 9.29 -6.65 16.11
N ILE A 287 8.07 -6.66 16.66
CA ILE A 287 7.17 -7.82 16.58
C ILE A 287 6.87 -8.14 15.11
N MET A 288 6.49 -7.13 14.32
CA MET A 288 6.17 -7.32 12.89
C MET A 288 7.37 -7.74 12.07
N LEU A 289 8.54 -7.17 12.34
CA LEU A 289 9.81 -7.53 11.72
C LEU A 289 10.17 -8.99 12.01
N THR A 290 10.06 -9.40 13.28
CA THR A 290 10.30 -10.78 13.70
C THR A 290 9.33 -11.74 13.01
N MET A 291 8.04 -11.40 12.96
CA MET A 291 7.03 -12.20 12.25
C MET A 291 7.29 -12.29 10.75
N ALA A 292 7.84 -11.24 10.12
CA ALA A 292 8.21 -11.28 8.71
C ALA A 292 9.38 -12.25 8.46
N PHE A 293 10.40 -12.24 9.32
CA PHE A 293 11.53 -13.18 9.23
C PHE A 293 11.12 -14.62 9.55
N LEU A 294 10.28 -14.85 10.56
CA LEU A 294 9.75 -16.19 10.90
C LEU A 294 8.93 -16.81 9.77
N ARG A 295 8.32 -15.98 8.92
CA ARG A 295 7.60 -16.44 7.71
C ARG A 295 8.52 -16.69 6.52
N HIS A 296 9.84 -16.51 6.67
CA HIS A 296 10.83 -16.59 5.60
C HIS A 296 10.38 -15.83 4.36
N VAL A 297 9.85 -14.62 4.55
CA VAL A 297 9.39 -13.77 3.45
C VAL A 297 10.58 -13.48 2.53
N LYS A 298 10.47 -13.90 1.28
CA LYS A 298 11.44 -13.60 0.21
C LYS A 298 10.68 -12.92 -0.91
N VAL A 299 10.96 -11.64 -1.11
CA VAL A 299 10.36 -10.79 -2.14
C VAL A 299 11.39 -10.43 -3.20
N TYR A 300 12.65 -10.21 -2.79
CA TYR A 300 13.77 -9.98 -3.68
C TYR A 300 14.81 -11.10 -3.52
N ASP A 301 15.47 -11.46 -4.62
CA ASP A 301 16.60 -12.40 -4.61
C ASP A 301 17.85 -11.78 -4.00
N GLU A 302 18.08 -10.51 -4.31
CA GLU A 302 19.14 -9.72 -3.70
C GLU A 302 18.85 -9.54 -2.20
N PRO A 303 19.72 -10.05 -1.30
CA PRO A 303 19.43 -10.13 0.12
C PRO A 303 19.25 -8.74 0.74
N ILE A 304 20.03 -7.75 0.28
CA ILE A 304 19.96 -6.38 0.78
C ILE A 304 18.62 -5.73 0.40
N GLN A 305 18.17 -5.90 -0.84
CA GLN A 305 16.88 -5.35 -1.30
C GLN A 305 15.72 -6.01 -0.56
N ASN A 306 15.82 -7.33 -0.32
CA ASN A 306 14.81 -8.06 0.44
C ASN A 306 14.70 -7.58 1.89
N ILE A 307 15.84 -7.39 2.57
CA ILE A 307 15.88 -6.88 3.94
C ILE A 307 15.29 -5.47 4.01
N MET A 308 15.71 -4.56 3.13
CA MET A 308 15.20 -3.18 3.09
C MET A 308 13.68 -3.15 2.89
N PHE A 309 13.15 -3.99 2.00
CA PHE A 309 11.71 -4.10 1.79
C PHE A 309 10.98 -4.64 3.01
N ILE A 310 11.48 -5.70 3.65
CA ILE A 310 10.87 -6.29 4.84
C ILE A 310 10.86 -5.29 6.00
N VAL A 311 11.96 -4.56 6.20
CA VAL A 311 12.08 -3.49 7.20
C VAL A 311 11.00 -2.42 6.96
N PHE A 312 10.85 -1.97 5.72
CA PHE A 312 9.84 -0.97 5.37
C PHE A 312 8.41 -1.47 5.54
N ILE A 313 8.08 -2.67 5.05
CA ILE A 313 6.70 -3.18 5.22
C ILE A 313 6.39 -3.49 6.68
N SER A 314 7.39 -3.83 7.49
CA SER A 314 7.20 -3.95 8.94
C SER A 314 6.88 -2.59 9.57
N PHE A 315 7.48 -1.51 9.07
CA PHE A 315 7.16 -0.14 9.48
C PHE A 315 5.73 0.26 9.07
N VAL A 316 5.34 -0.01 7.83
CA VAL A 316 3.96 0.18 7.33
C VAL A 316 2.93 -0.53 8.23
N GLN A 317 3.28 -1.72 8.71
CA GLN A 317 2.44 -2.51 9.62
C GLN A 317 2.22 -1.90 11.01
N ILE A 318 2.92 -0.83 11.40
CA ILE A 318 2.58 -0.08 12.61
C ILE A 318 1.17 0.55 12.50
N ILE A 319 0.79 0.92 11.28
CA ILE A 319 -0.46 1.65 10.99
C ILE A 319 -1.46 0.77 10.22
N SER A 320 -1.01 -0.07 9.29
CA SER A 320 -1.89 -0.83 8.40
C SER A 320 -1.37 -2.22 8.09
N TYR A 321 -2.24 -3.22 8.24
CA TYR A 321 -1.91 -4.61 7.96
C TYR A 321 -1.60 -4.83 6.47
N MET A 322 -0.44 -5.44 6.21
CA MET A 322 -0.03 -5.86 4.87
C MET A 322 0.24 -7.36 4.85
N ASN A 323 -0.56 -8.12 4.07
CA ASN A 323 -0.32 -9.54 3.92
C ASN A 323 0.82 -9.80 2.93
N LEU A 324 2.01 -10.08 3.45
CA LEU A 324 3.22 -10.40 2.68
C LEU A 324 3.37 -11.88 2.28
N SER A 325 2.51 -12.78 2.75
CA SER A 325 2.73 -14.23 2.59
C SER A 325 1.65 -14.89 1.72
N HIS A 326 2.09 -15.63 0.70
CA HIS A 326 1.26 -16.56 -0.06
C HIS A 326 1.12 -17.88 0.73
N GLY A 327 0.12 -17.97 1.63
CA GLY A 327 -0.10 -19.19 2.43
C GLY A 327 -1.19 -19.07 3.50
N LYS A 328 -1.20 -19.99 4.48
CA LYS A 328 -2.10 -20.03 5.65
C LYS A 328 -1.84 -18.82 6.59
N SER A 329 -2.13 -17.62 6.11
CA SER A 329 -1.87 -16.33 6.75
C SER A 329 -2.85 -16.01 7.90
N ARG A 330 -3.94 -16.79 8.02
CA ARG A 330 -5.02 -16.51 8.99
C ARG A 330 -4.54 -16.41 10.43
N ARG A 331 -3.60 -17.26 10.87
CA ARG A 331 -3.09 -17.21 12.26
C ARG A 331 -2.32 -15.92 12.53
N PHE A 332 -1.44 -15.52 11.61
CA PHE A 332 -0.67 -14.28 11.73
C PHE A 332 -1.55 -13.05 11.63
N ALA A 333 -2.53 -13.05 10.72
CA ALA A 333 -3.53 -11.99 10.65
C ALA A 333 -4.31 -11.85 11.96
N ILE A 334 -4.71 -12.97 12.60
CA ILE A 334 -5.37 -12.94 13.91
C ILE A 334 -4.45 -12.34 14.98
N ILE A 335 -3.18 -12.75 15.03
CA ILE A 335 -2.22 -12.22 16.01
C ILE A 335 -2.03 -10.70 15.79
N TYR A 336 -1.82 -10.28 14.54
CA TYR A 336 -1.70 -8.87 14.17
C TYR A 336 -2.91 -8.07 14.63
N TYR A 337 -4.12 -8.46 14.20
CA TYR A 337 -5.33 -7.70 14.51
C TYR A 337 -5.65 -7.71 16.01
N THR A 338 -5.33 -8.78 16.72
CA THR A 338 -5.46 -8.83 18.19
C THR A 338 -4.54 -7.81 18.84
N LEU A 339 -3.24 -7.79 18.47
CA LEU A 339 -2.29 -6.81 18.98
C LEU A 339 -2.72 -5.38 18.64
N PHE A 340 -3.09 -5.14 17.38
CA PHE A 340 -3.53 -3.85 16.86
C PHE A 340 -4.74 -3.29 17.61
N TYR A 341 -5.77 -4.10 17.86
CA TYR A 341 -6.95 -3.66 18.60
C TYR A 341 -6.65 -3.46 20.09
N VAL A 342 -5.84 -4.32 20.71
CA VAL A 342 -5.43 -4.14 22.12
C VAL A 342 -4.67 -2.83 22.30
N GLU A 343 -3.72 -2.53 21.42
CA GLU A 343 -2.99 -1.26 21.43
C GLU A 343 -3.92 -0.05 21.22
N ASN A 344 -4.86 -0.13 20.29
CA ASN A 344 -5.82 0.97 20.06
C ASN A 344 -6.70 1.22 21.28
N VAL A 345 -7.22 0.17 21.92
CA VAL A 345 -8.01 0.27 23.15
C VAL A 345 -7.16 0.86 24.27
N LEU A 346 -5.90 0.43 24.41
CA LEU A 346 -4.99 0.97 25.40
C LEU A 346 -4.73 2.46 25.18
N MET A 347 -4.42 2.90 23.96
CA MET A 347 -4.19 4.31 23.63
C MET A 347 -5.41 5.19 23.95
N VAL A 348 -6.61 4.75 23.56
CA VAL A 348 -7.87 5.47 23.88
C VAL A 348 -8.11 5.50 25.39
N LEU A 349 -7.87 4.39 26.10
CA LEU A 349 -8.06 4.32 27.55
C LEU A 349 -7.11 5.27 28.30
N LEU A 350 -5.82 5.26 27.94
CA LEU A 350 -4.83 6.17 28.53
C LEU A 350 -5.20 7.63 28.28
N PHE A 351 -5.69 7.96 27.08
CA PHE A 351 -6.19 9.29 26.78
C PHE A 351 -7.38 9.69 27.67
N VAL A 352 -8.41 8.86 27.75
CA VAL A 352 -9.61 9.16 28.56
C VAL A 352 -9.27 9.33 30.06
N LEU A 353 -8.31 8.57 30.57
CA LEU A 353 -7.92 8.60 31.98
C LEU A 353 -6.99 9.76 32.33
N TRP A 354 -6.07 10.13 31.44
CA TRP A 354 -4.96 11.04 31.75
C TRP A 354 -4.95 12.34 30.95
N THR A 355 -5.92 12.58 30.05
CA THR A 355 -5.99 13.85 29.34
C THR A 355 -6.43 15.01 30.24
N ASP A 356 -5.77 16.15 30.06
CA ASP A 356 -6.16 17.44 30.64
C ASP A 356 -7.22 18.17 29.79
N ILE A 357 -7.56 17.65 28.61
CA ILE A 357 -8.62 18.20 27.75
C ILE A 357 -9.97 18.04 28.46
N ASP A 358 -10.77 19.10 28.46
CA ASP A 358 -12.12 19.07 29.02
C ASP A 358 -12.96 17.97 28.37
N LYS A 359 -13.46 17.05 29.18
CA LYS A 359 -14.28 15.91 28.76
C LYS A 359 -15.64 16.35 28.18
N SER A 360 -16.09 17.56 28.51
CA SER A 360 -17.30 18.16 27.92
C SER A 360 -17.04 18.81 26.55
N SER A 361 -15.78 18.97 26.14
CA SER A 361 -15.44 19.58 24.86
C SER A 361 -15.92 18.71 23.69
N TRP A 362 -16.45 19.36 22.66
CA TRP A 362 -16.87 18.68 21.43
C TRP A 362 -15.71 17.90 20.78
N ILE A 363 -14.48 18.42 20.89
CA ILE A 363 -13.27 17.79 20.34
C ILE A 363 -12.99 16.47 21.04
N PHE A 364 -13.10 16.44 22.38
CA PHE A 364 -12.91 15.22 23.16
C PHE A 364 -13.93 14.16 22.73
N ILE A 365 -15.22 14.54 22.67
CA ILE A 365 -16.32 13.64 22.30
C ILE A 365 -16.12 13.10 20.89
N VAL A 366 -15.87 13.98 19.90
CA VAL A 366 -15.67 13.59 18.50
C VAL A 366 -14.49 12.65 18.35
N THR A 367 -13.35 12.98 18.96
CA THR A 367 -12.12 12.18 18.83
C THR A 367 -12.31 10.77 19.41
N VAL A 368 -12.89 10.67 20.62
CA VAL A 368 -13.23 9.37 21.25
C VAL A 368 -14.24 8.58 20.42
N CYS A 369 -15.28 9.24 19.89
CA CYS A 369 -16.26 8.61 19.03
C CYS A 369 -15.64 8.08 17.74
N VAL A 370 -14.77 8.85 17.08
CA VAL A 370 -14.11 8.46 15.83
C VAL A 370 -13.20 7.24 16.05
N ALA A 371 -12.36 7.25 17.08
CA ALA A 371 -11.47 6.12 17.37
C ALA A 371 -12.25 4.83 17.71
N SER A 372 -13.29 4.96 18.54
CA SER A 372 -14.08 3.82 19.02
C SER A 372 -14.99 3.26 17.92
N SER A 373 -15.78 4.12 17.27
CA SER A 373 -16.71 3.70 16.21
C SER A 373 -15.97 3.21 14.98
N GLY A 374 -14.85 3.83 14.61
CA GLY A 374 -14.09 3.42 13.45
C GLY A 374 -13.47 2.03 13.60
N THR A 375 -13.07 1.64 14.82
CA THR A 375 -12.61 0.29 15.13
C THR A 375 -13.71 -0.76 14.87
N LEU A 376 -14.97 -0.44 15.19
CA LEU A 376 -16.13 -1.29 14.89
C LEU A 376 -16.40 -1.34 13.38
N PHE A 377 -16.37 -0.20 12.69
CA PHE A 377 -16.53 -0.12 11.25
C PHE A 377 -15.43 -0.89 10.51
N CYS A 378 -14.19 -0.88 11.00
CA CYS A 378 -13.09 -1.68 10.45
C CYS A 378 -13.47 -3.15 10.40
N THR A 379 -13.95 -3.70 11.53
CA THR A 379 -14.37 -5.09 11.62
C THR A 379 -15.56 -5.38 10.70
N LEU A 380 -16.53 -4.46 10.64
CA LEU A 380 -17.69 -4.58 9.75
C LEU A 380 -17.27 -4.66 8.28
N PHE A 381 -16.49 -3.70 7.79
CA PHE A 381 -16.05 -3.65 6.39
C PHE A 381 -15.09 -4.78 6.05
N MET A 382 -14.24 -5.21 6.98
CA MET A 382 -13.42 -6.41 6.83
C MET A 382 -14.31 -7.64 6.58
N VAL A 383 -15.30 -7.89 7.46
CA VAL A 383 -16.21 -9.04 7.32
C VAL A 383 -17.04 -8.95 6.05
N MET A 384 -17.56 -7.77 5.71
CA MET A 384 -18.30 -7.54 4.47
C MET A 384 -17.44 -7.84 3.24
N TYR A 385 -16.19 -7.35 3.21
CA TYR A 385 -15.24 -7.64 2.14
C TYR A 385 -15.01 -9.15 1.99
N TYR A 386 -14.74 -9.86 3.09
CA TYR A 386 -14.50 -11.30 3.04
C TYR A 386 -15.73 -12.13 2.68
N LYS A 387 -16.94 -11.69 3.04
CA LYS A 387 -18.19 -12.41 2.72
C LYS A 387 -18.69 -12.14 1.29
N LEU A 388 -18.63 -10.89 0.85
CA LEU A 388 -19.27 -10.42 -0.39
C LEU A 388 -18.29 -10.32 -1.56
N CYS A 389 -17.04 -9.94 -1.28
CA CYS A 389 -16.08 -9.53 -2.31
C CYS A 389 -14.87 -10.46 -2.44
N HIS A 390 -14.53 -11.23 -1.38
CA HIS A 390 -13.43 -12.16 -1.44
C HIS A 390 -13.81 -13.38 -2.29
N PRO A 391 -13.13 -13.64 -3.42
CA PRO A 391 -13.35 -14.83 -4.22
C PRO A 391 -13.15 -16.07 -3.37
N LYS A 392 -14.20 -16.87 -3.24
CA LYS A 392 -14.05 -18.27 -2.83
C LYS A 392 -13.29 -18.92 -3.99
N VAL A 393 -12.10 -19.45 -3.72
CA VAL A 393 -11.43 -20.35 -4.66
C VAL A 393 -12.35 -21.56 -4.77
N SER A 394 -13.20 -21.56 -5.79
CA SER A 394 -13.88 -22.77 -6.19
C SER A 394 -12.79 -23.66 -6.76
N HIS A 395 -12.30 -24.62 -5.96
CA HIS A 395 -11.73 -25.82 -6.55
C HIS A 395 -12.87 -26.47 -7.33
N LYS A 396 -13.05 -26.04 -8.58
CA LYS A 396 -13.59 -26.94 -9.60
C LYS A 396 -12.45 -27.91 -9.86
N SER A 397 -12.36 -28.95 -9.03
CA SER A 397 -11.73 -30.19 -9.44
C SER A 397 -12.40 -30.61 -10.74
N THR A 398 -11.67 -30.47 -11.84
CA THR A 398 -11.48 -31.50 -12.86
C THR A 398 -12.38 -32.74 -12.72
N ASP A 399 -13.68 -32.58 -12.97
CA ASP A 399 -14.59 -33.68 -13.32
C ASP A 399 -14.55 -33.99 -14.83
N VAL A 400 -13.68 -33.31 -15.60
CA VAL A 400 -13.55 -33.51 -17.05
C VAL A 400 -12.51 -34.57 -17.42
N ASP A 401 -11.58 -34.92 -16.52
CA ASP A 401 -10.50 -35.89 -16.81
C ASP A 401 -10.79 -37.33 -16.33
N VAL A 402 -11.89 -37.57 -15.61
CA VAL A 402 -12.29 -38.92 -15.18
C VAL A 402 -13.17 -39.60 -16.23
N GLU A 403 -13.92 -38.86 -17.04
CA GLU A 403 -14.85 -39.46 -18.02
C GLU A 403 -14.14 -39.94 -19.31
N LEU A 404 -12.95 -39.41 -19.62
CA LEU A 404 -12.14 -39.86 -20.76
C LEU A 404 -11.24 -41.07 -20.46
N LYS A 405 -11.12 -41.49 -19.19
CA LYS A 405 -10.29 -42.65 -18.78
C LYS A 405 -11.10 -43.92 -18.49
N VAL A 406 -12.42 -43.88 -18.63
CA VAL A 406 -13.31 -45.06 -18.47
C VAL A 406 -13.73 -45.64 -19.84
N LYS A 407 -13.30 -45.03 -20.96
CA LYS A 407 -13.65 -45.47 -22.32
C LYS A 407 -12.47 -45.77 -23.26
N SER A 408 -11.24 -45.91 -22.75
CA SER A 408 -10.10 -46.43 -23.54
C SER A 408 -9.71 -47.84 -23.12
#